data_AF-A0AAE0F946-F1
#
_entry.id   AF-A0AAE0F946-F1
#
_cell.length_a   1.000
_cell.length_b   1.000
_cell.length_c   1.000
_cell.angle_alpha   90.00
_cell.angle_beta   90.00
_cell.angle_gamma   90.00
#
_symmetry.space_group_name_H-M   'P 1'
#
loop_
_entity.id
_entity.type
_entity.pdbx_description
1 polymer ?
#
loop_
_entity_poly.entity_id
_entity_poly.type
_entity_poly.pdbx_seq_one_letter_code
_entity_poly.pdbx_strand_id
1 'polypeptide(L)'
;MRLTQSDAWSALVAYTCVTYASLAWNIVVVAYADVSDSDTATLRENLLSLNATLTLNRPSTVAQLLKYEEDIVLLRKILESKVSLFVLVNLGIHTFIVTSIITKAIFLGTLHDLEVRKTMERMLNYVTFKVVFVGAVVEPDVMEVLLWMSWFTLLGFFKMFTGLVQDRCEWLTSAPGATRVMHLRAAALLVMLLGAVCVCSAVSGGALHRRVGLSDLLLLQFELVLMGVDLVRSAVKYAVHVADLDSPDSMAGGAGLESEWRGMPAGGAGLESEWRGTFLVHAEFVGEALALTLTLLHYLHI
;
A
#
# COMPACT_ATOMS: atom_id res chain seq x y z
N MET A 1 -6.46 -33.17 -9.83
CA MET A 1 -7.85 -32.67 -9.78
C MET A 1 -7.83 -31.21 -10.23
N ARG A 2 -8.18 -30.91 -11.49
CA ARG A 2 -8.17 -29.52 -12.01
C ARG A 2 -9.50 -28.88 -11.63
N LEU A 3 -9.50 -28.03 -10.60
CA LEU A 3 -10.67 -27.22 -10.27
C LEU A 3 -10.99 -26.32 -11.46
N THR A 4 -12.27 -26.29 -11.88
CA THR A 4 -12.68 -25.36 -12.94
C THR A 4 -12.68 -23.93 -12.38
N GLN A 5 -12.49 -22.94 -13.24
CA GLN A 5 -12.39 -21.55 -12.80
C GLN A 5 -13.65 -21.08 -12.05
N SER A 6 -14.83 -21.61 -12.40
CA SER A 6 -16.09 -21.35 -11.68
C SER A 6 -16.10 -21.91 -10.26
N ASP A 7 -15.49 -23.09 -10.04
CA ASP A 7 -15.40 -23.71 -8.71
C ASP A 7 -14.46 -22.93 -7.79
N ALA A 8 -13.42 -22.33 -8.34
CA ALA A 8 -12.51 -21.47 -7.59
C ALA A 8 -13.19 -20.18 -7.12
N TRP A 9 -14.04 -19.57 -7.96
CA TRP A 9 -14.78 -18.36 -7.60
C TRP A 9 -15.86 -18.63 -6.54
N SER A 10 -16.60 -19.74 -6.67
CA SER A 10 -17.60 -20.12 -5.67
C SER A 10 -16.96 -20.46 -4.32
N ALA A 11 -15.81 -21.14 -4.33
CA ALA A 11 -15.02 -21.41 -3.13
C ALA A 11 -14.52 -20.11 -2.47
N LEU A 12 -14.06 -19.13 -3.27
CA LEU A 12 -13.63 -17.83 -2.76
C LEU A 12 -14.78 -17.07 -2.08
N VAL A 13 -15.96 -17.05 -2.70
CA VAL A 13 -17.15 -16.41 -2.13
C VAL A 13 -17.57 -17.12 -0.83
N ALA A 14 -17.61 -18.45 -0.82
CA ALA A 14 -17.93 -19.21 0.38
C ALA A 14 -16.94 -18.93 1.51
N TYR A 15 -15.64 -18.92 1.22
CA TYR A 15 -14.60 -18.59 2.19
C TYR A 15 -14.70 -17.14 2.69
N THR A 16 -15.10 -16.21 1.83
CA THR A 16 -15.42 -14.82 2.22
C THR A 16 -16.53 -14.79 3.27
N CYS A 17 -17.66 -15.45 2.99
CA CYS A 17 -18.79 -15.52 3.90
C CYS A 17 -18.39 -16.14 5.25
N VAL A 18 -17.63 -17.24 5.24
CA VAL A 18 -17.15 -17.91 6.46
C VAL A 18 -16.22 -17.01 7.27
N THR A 19 -15.34 -16.25 6.61
CA THR A 19 -14.41 -15.33 7.28
C THR A 19 -15.14 -14.18 7.96
N TYR A 20 -16.09 -13.54 7.28
CA TYR A 20 -16.92 -12.48 7.87
C TYR A 20 -17.85 -13.00 8.98
N ALA A 21 -18.43 -14.20 8.82
CA ALA A 21 -19.24 -14.83 9.86
C ALA A 21 -18.41 -15.14 11.11
N SER A 22 -17.17 -15.62 10.93
CA SER A 22 -16.24 -15.92 12.01
C SER A 22 -15.80 -14.65 12.75
N LEU A 23 -15.60 -13.53 12.04
CA LEU A 23 -15.36 -12.22 12.64
C LEU A 23 -16.55 -11.73 13.47
N ALA A 24 -17.77 -11.79 12.90
CA ALA A 24 -18.98 -11.38 13.59
C ALA A 24 -19.18 -12.21 14.87
N TRP A 25 -18.99 -13.53 14.78
CA TRP A 25 -19.04 -14.42 15.93
C TRP A 25 -17.99 -14.05 16.98
N ASN A 26 -16.75 -13.76 16.56
CA ASN A 26 -15.68 -13.38 17.49
C ASN A 26 -16.00 -12.08 18.23
N ILE A 27 -16.48 -11.05 17.53
CA ILE A 27 -16.88 -9.77 18.14
C ILE A 27 -18.02 -10.00 19.15
N VAL A 28 -19.02 -10.79 18.80
CA VAL A 28 -20.15 -11.11 19.69
C VAL A 28 -19.64 -11.84 20.94
N VAL A 29 -18.81 -12.88 20.80
CA VAL A 29 -18.28 -13.64 21.93
C VAL A 29 -17.43 -12.76 22.86
N VAL A 30 -16.58 -11.88 22.31
CA VAL A 30 -15.78 -10.97 23.11
C VAL A 30 -16.66 -9.92 23.81
N ALA A 31 -17.67 -9.38 23.13
CA ALA A 31 -18.64 -8.46 23.74
C ALA A 31 -19.43 -9.12 24.89
N TYR A 32 -19.82 -10.39 24.74
CA TYR A 32 -20.45 -11.16 25.82
C TYR A 32 -19.50 -11.43 26.99
N ALA A 33 -18.22 -11.71 26.71
CA ALA A 33 -17.21 -11.91 27.74
C ALA A 33 -16.88 -10.62 28.50
N ASP A 34 -17.07 -9.45 27.88
CA ASP A 34 -16.85 -8.14 28.51
C ASP A 34 -17.90 -7.78 29.57
N VAL A 35 -19.14 -8.21 29.36
CA VAL A 35 -20.24 -8.07 30.33
C VAL A 35 -20.03 -8.94 31.58
N SER A 36 -19.16 -9.95 31.51
CA SER A 36 -18.95 -10.92 32.59
C SER A 36 -17.73 -10.64 33.47
N ASP A 37 -16.91 -9.63 33.14
CA ASP A 37 -15.64 -9.36 33.84
C ASP A 37 -15.80 -8.38 35.02
N SER A 38 -15.23 -8.73 36.17
CA SER A 38 -15.29 -7.93 37.40
C SER A 38 -14.41 -6.67 37.33
N ASP A 39 -13.37 -6.68 36.50
CA ASP A 39 -12.39 -5.59 36.37
C ASP A 39 -12.88 -4.45 35.45
N THR A 40 -13.71 -4.75 34.45
CA THR A 40 -14.35 -3.74 33.61
C THR A 40 -15.50 -3.06 34.34
N ALA A 41 -16.20 -3.76 35.25
CA ALA A 41 -17.23 -3.19 36.10
C ALA A 41 -16.67 -2.13 37.08
N THR A 42 -15.51 -2.38 37.69
CA THR A 42 -14.85 -1.44 38.60
C THR A 42 -14.24 -0.24 37.87
N LEU A 43 -13.62 -0.45 36.69
CA LEU A 43 -13.20 0.65 35.81
C LEU A 43 -14.38 1.51 35.35
N ARG A 44 -15.50 0.89 34.98
CA ARG A 44 -16.73 1.57 34.57
C ARG A 44 -17.32 2.39 35.72
N GLU A 45 -17.35 1.88 36.95
CA GLU A 45 -17.78 2.65 38.12
C GLU A 45 -16.87 3.87 38.37
N ASN A 46 -15.55 3.68 38.29
CA ASN A 46 -14.59 4.77 38.44
C ASN A 46 -14.76 5.84 37.34
N LEU A 47 -14.93 5.42 36.08
CA LEU A 47 -15.17 6.32 34.95
C LEU A 47 -16.52 7.03 35.03
N LEU A 48 -17.57 6.36 35.50
CA LEU A 48 -18.89 6.97 35.73
C LEU A 48 -18.84 8.01 36.86
N SER A 49 -18.06 7.76 37.91
CA SER A 49 -17.84 8.72 38.99
C SER A 49 -17.06 9.97 38.54
N LEU A 50 -16.08 9.78 37.65
CA LEU A 50 -15.30 10.86 37.02
C LEU A 50 -16.13 11.64 35.99
N ASN A 51 -16.99 10.95 35.25
CA ASN A 51 -17.93 11.52 34.30
C ASN A 51 -18.97 12.40 35.00
N ALA A 52 -19.47 11.98 36.16
CA ALA A 52 -20.40 12.77 36.98
C ALA A 52 -19.76 14.09 37.46
N THR A 53 -18.43 14.14 37.64
CA THR A 53 -17.70 15.36 37.99
C THR A 53 -17.32 16.21 36.77
N LEU A 54 -17.04 15.60 35.61
CA LEU A 54 -16.60 16.28 34.38
C LEU A 54 -17.73 16.78 33.46
N THR A 55 -18.92 16.18 33.54
CA THR A 55 -20.11 16.55 32.73
C THR A 55 -20.64 17.96 33.00
N LEU A 56 -20.30 18.53 34.15
CA LEU A 56 -20.65 19.91 34.52
C LEU A 56 -19.99 20.98 33.64
N ASN A 57 -18.92 20.64 32.90
CA ASN A 57 -18.10 21.63 32.18
C ASN A 57 -18.14 21.50 30.64
N ARG A 58 -18.22 20.28 30.05
CA ARG A 58 -18.31 20.09 28.58
C ARG A 58 -18.78 18.67 28.15
N PRO A 59 -20.10 18.42 28.01
CA PRO A 59 -20.63 17.05 27.88
C PRO A 59 -20.29 16.34 26.55
N SER A 60 -20.11 17.05 25.43
CA SER A 60 -19.86 16.43 24.12
C SER A 60 -18.43 15.87 23.96
N THR A 61 -17.45 16.46 24.63
CA THR A 61 -16.05 16.02 24.56
C THR A 61 -15.80 14.80 25.46
N VAL A 62 -16.46 14.74 26.61
CA VAL A 62 -16.33 13.63 27.56
C VAL A 62 -16.96 12.35 27.01
N ALA A 63 -18.14 12.44 26.38
CA ALA A 63 -18.77 11.28 25.74
C ALA A 63 -17.93 10.69 24.60
N GLN A 64 -17.22 11.54 23.84
CA GLN A 64 -16.30 11.07 22.81
C GLN A 64 -15.09 10.37 23.40
N LEU A 65 -14.51 10.92 24.48
CA LEU A 65 -13.33 10.32 25.13
C LEU A 65 -13.66 8.97 25.78
N LEU A 66 -14.80 8.85 26.46
CA LEU A 66 -15.26 7.58 27.04
C LEU A 66 -15.51 6.52 25.97
N LYS A 67 -16.11 6.90 24.84
CA LYS A 67 -16.29 5.98 23.72
C LYS A 67 -14.96 5.48 23.16
N TYR A 68 -13.97 6.37 23.02
CA TYR A 68 -12.63 5.98 22.56
C TYR A 68 -11.91 5.06 23.56
N GLU A 69 -12.06 5.28 24.86
CA GLU A 69 -11.48 4.37 25.86
C GLU A 69 -12.12 2.99 25.84
N GLU A 70 -13.46 2.92 25.76
CA GLU A 70 -14.17 1.64 25.62
C GLU A 70 -13.73 0.90 24.35
N ASP A 71 -13.64 1.59 23.20
CA ASP A 71 -13.18 1.01 21.94
C ASP A 71 -11.73 0.48 22.06
N ILE A 72 -10.84 1.19 22.76
CA ILE A 72 -9.43 0.77 22.96
C ILE A 72 -9.33 -0.45 23.88
N VAL A 73 -10.13 -0.51 24.95
CA VAL A 73 -10.16 -1.65 25.87
C VAL A 73 -10.70 -2.89 25.18
N LEU A 74 -11.78 -2.75 24.41
CA LEU A 74 -12.32 -3.85 23.60
C LEU A 74 -11.30 -4.32 22.56
N LEU A 75 -10.61 -3.40 21.88
CA LEU A 75 -9.56 -3.75 20.92
C LEU A 75 -8.41 -4.52 21.57
N ARG A 76 -7.97 -4.11 22.77
CA ARG A 76 -6.95 -4.81 23.55
C ARG A 76 -7.42 -6.23 23.90
N LYS A 77 -8.66 -6.38 24.38
CA LYS A 77 -9.24 -7.68 24.76
C LYS A 77 -9.35 -8.64 23.57
N ILE A 78 -9.70 -8.10 22.40
CA ILE A 78 -9.68 -8.81 21.12
C ILE A 78 -8.23 -9.24 20.80
N LEU A 79 -7.25 -8.35 20.87
CA LEU A 79 -5.85 -8.67 20.55
C LEU A 79 -5.18 -9.62 21.55
N GLU A 80 -5.61 -9.69 22.81
CA GLU A 80 -5.08 -10.64 23.79
C GLU A 80 -5.57 -12.08 23.55
N SER A 81 -6.73 -12.24 22.91
CA SER A 81 -7.30 -13.57 22.63
C SER A 81 -6.64 -14.21 21.41
N LYS A 82 -6.00 -15.38 21.62
CA LYS A 82 -5.37 -16.18 20.55
C LYS A 82 -6.32 -16.52 19.40
N VAL A 83 -7.58 -16.80 19.72
CA VAL A 83 -8.62 -17.14 18.73
C VAL A 83 -9.00 -15.91 17.90
N SER A 84 -9.08 -14.75 18.54
CA SER A 84 -9.40 -13.50 17.87
C SER A 84 -8.27 -13.04 16.95
N LEU A 85 -7.02 -13.14 17.39
CA LEU A 85 -5.85 -12.90 16.55
C LEU A 85 -5.85 -13.78 15.30
N PHE A 86 -6.17 -15.07 15.45
CA PHE A 86 -6.26 -15.99 14.31
C PHE A 86 -7.32 -15.56 13.29
N VAL A 87 -8.51 -15.17 13.78
CA VAL A 87 -9.61 -14.67 12.93
C VAL A 87 -9.22 -13.36 12.24
N LEU A 88 -8.53 -12.45 12.93
CA LEU A 88 -8.08 -11.17 12.39
C LEU A 88 -7.00 -11.35 11.32
N VAL A 89 -6.03 -12.23 11.55
CA VAL A 89 -5.00 -12.58 10.55
C VAL A 89 -5.65 -13.21 9.33
N ASN A 90 -6.61 -14.12 9.52
CA ASN A 90 -7.36 -14.74 8.43
C ASN A 90 -8.14 -13.70 7.61
N LEU A 91 -8.76 -12.71 8.26
CA LEU A 91 -9.40 -11.57 7.60
C LEU A 91 -8.40 -10.71 6.82
N GLY A 92 -7.23 -10.42 7.39
CA GLY A 92 -6.16 -9.68 6.73
C GLY A 92 -5.66 -10.39 5.47
N ILE A 93 -5.43 -11.70 5.54
CA ILE A 93 -5.02 -12.51 4.38
C ILE A 93 -6.13 -12.55 3.33
N HIS A 94 -7.38 -12.71 3.75
CA HIS A 94 -8.52 -12.73 2.83
C HIS A 94 -8.70 -11.40 2.08
N THR A 95 -8.70 -10.29 2.81
CA THR A 95 -8.79 -8.94 2.21
C THR A 95 -7.62 -8.67 1.27
N PHE A 96 -6.41 -9.13 1.61
CA PHE A 96 -5.25 -9.11 0.73
C PHE A 96 -5.49 -9.87 -0.57
N ILE A 97 -6.00 -11.11 -0.50
CA ILE A 97 -6.26 -11.94 -1.68
C ILE A 97 -7.32 -11.28 -2.57
N VAL A 98 -8.42 -10.81 -1.99
CA VAL A 98 -9.51 -10.16 -2.73
C VAL A 98 -9.01 -8.89 -3.43
N THR A 99 -8.30 -8.03 -2.71
CA THR A 99 -7.74 -6.79 -3.29
C THR A 99 -6.75 -7.12 -4.40
N SER A 100 -5.95 -8.17 -4.23
CA SER A 100 -5.00 -8.62 -5.26
C SER A 100 -5.70 -9.14 -6.51
N ILE A 101 -6.79 -9.89 -6.36
CA ILE A 101 -7.60 -10.40 -7.46
C ILE A 101 -8.29 -9.25 -8.19
N ILE A 102 -8.86 -8.28 -7.46
CA ILE A 102 -9.52 -7.10 -8.04
C ILE A 102 -8.51 -6.28 -8.84
N THR A 103 -7.36 -5.95 -8.24
CA THR A 103 -6.32 -5.18 -8.91
C THR A 103 -5.79 -5.92 -10.14
N LYS A 104 -5.58 -7.24 -10.04
CA LYS A 104 -5.23 -8.08 -11.18
C LYS A 104 -6.29 -8.02 -12.29
N ALA A 105 -7.56 -8.21 -11.93
CA ALA A 105 -8.67 -8.27 -12.88
C ALA A 105 -8.87 -6.95 -13.63
N ILE A 106 -8.78 -5.83 -12.92
CA ILE A 106 -9.03 -4.50 -13.49
C ILE A 106 -7.85 -4.02 -14.34
N PHE A 107 -6.62 -4.22 -13.85
CA PHE A 107 -5.45 -3.51 -14.42
C PHE A 107 -4.44 -4.42 -15.12
N LEU A 108 -4.24 -5.65 -14.66
CA LEU A 108 -3.14 -6.52 -15.15
C LEU A 108 -3.56 -7.63 -16.10
N GLY A 109 -4.81 -8.09 -16.04
CA GLY A 109 -5.26 -9.22 -16.85
C GLY A 109 -4.49 -10.51 -16.53
N THR A 110 -3.90 -11.14 -17.56
CA THR A 110 -3.13 -12.38 -17.42
C THR A 110 -1.69 -12.09 -17.01
N LEU A 111 -1.36 -12.30 -15.74
CA LEU A 111 0.04 -12.30 -15.29
C LEU A 111 0.80 -13.44 -15.94
N HIS A 112 2.01 -13.16 -16.40
CA HIS A 112 2.89 -14.17 -16.96
C HIS A 112 3.66 -14.90 -15.83
N ASP A 113 4.02 -16.15 -16.04
CA ASP A 113 4.69 -16.98 -15.02
C ASP A 113 6.00 -16.34 -14.51
N LEU A 114 6.71 -15.62 -15.39
CA LEU A 114 7.91 -14.86 -15.04
C LEU A 114 7.64 -13.77 -13.99
N GLU A 115 6.52 -13.07 -14.08
CA GLU A 115 6.20 -11.96 -13.17
C GLU A 115 5.77 -12.45 -11.80
N VAL A 116 5.02 -13.56 -11.78
CA VAL A 116 4.64 -14.23 -10.55
C VAL A 116 5.91 -14.66 -9.81
N ARG A 117 6.89 -15.23 -10.54
CA ARG A 117 8.17 -15.64 -9.98
C ARG A 117 8.98 -14.46 -9.44
N LYS A 118 9.10 -13.38 -10.22
CA LYS A 118 9.79 -12.14 -9.81
C LYS A 118 9.13 -11.50 -8.59
N THR A 119 7.81 -11.46 -8.55
CA THR A 119 7.03 -10.95 -7.41
C THR A 119 7.23 -11.81 -6.17
N MET A 120 7.23 -13.14 -6.32
CA MET A 120 7.47 -14.08 -5.22
C MET A 120 8.88 -13.90 -4.64
N GLU A 121 9.90 -13.76 -5.48
CA GLU A 121 11.28 -13.51 -5.04
C GLU A 121 11.39 -12.19 -4.27
N ARG A 122 10.78 -11.10 -4.78
CA ARG A 122 10.71 -9.81 -4.08
C ARG A 122 9.97 -9.93 -2.74
N MET A 123 8.88 -10.68 -2.69
CA MET A 123 8.09 -10.91 -1.47
C MET A 123 8.93 -11.64 -0.42
N LEU A 124 9.59 -12.73 -0.81
CA LEU A 124 10.44 -13.50 0.10
C LEU A 124 11.59 -12.64 0.65
N ASN A 125 12.29 -11.91 -0.22
CA ASN A 125 13.37 -11.01 0.21
C ASN A 125 12.86 -9.93 1.18
N TYR A 126 11.70 -9.35 0.90
CA TYR A 126 11.08 -8.36 1.78
C TYR A 126 10.72 -8.96 3.15
N VAL A 127 10.03 -10.12 3.17
CA VAL A 127 9.62 -10.77 4.42
C VAL A 127 10.84 -11.17 5.24
N THR A 128 11.87 -11.77 4.64
CA THR A 128 13.10 -12.15 5.34
C THR A 128 13.76 -10.94 5.98
N PHE A 129 13.90 -9.83 5.25
CA PHE A 129 14.47 -8.60 5.79
C PHE A 129 13.64 -8.04 6.95
N LYS A 130 12.30 -8.03 6.82
CA LYS A 130 11.41 -7.49 7.85
C LYS A 130 11.33 -8.31 9.12
N VAL A 131 11.37 -9.63 9.03
CA VAL A 131 11.40 -10.49 10.21
C VAL A 131 12.68 -10.25 11.02
N VAL A 132 13.83 -10.12 10.35
CA VAL A 132 15.10 -9.80 11.01
C VAL A 132 15.06 -8.39 11.62
N PHE A 133 14.52 -7.41 10.89
CA PHE A 133 14.39 -6.03 11.38
C PHE A 133 13.53 -5.95 12.65
N VAL A 134 12.34 -6.56 12.65
CA VAL A 134 11.45 -6.57 13.82
C VAL A 134 12.13 -7.22 15.02
N GLY A 135 12.80 -8.36 14.82
CA GLY A 135 13.50 -9.05 15.90
C GLY A 135 14.73 -8.30 16.44
N ALA A 136 15.28 -7.35 15.68
CA ALA A 136 16.47 -6.59 16.07
C ALA A 136 16.15 -5.23 16.70
N VAL A 137 15.09 -4.56 16.24
CA VAL A 137 14.81 -3.15 16.57
C VAL A 137 13.62 -2.98 17.52
N VAL A 138 12.62 -3.86 17.44
CA VAL A 138 11.35 -3.69 18.17
C VAL A 138 11.45 -4.28 19.57
N GLU A 139 10.92 -3.56 20.56
CA GLU A 139 10.86 -4.06 21.94
C GLU A 139 10.01 -5.35 22.02
N PRO A 140 10.34 -6.28 22.92
CA PRO A 140 9.65 -7.57 23.03
C PRO A 140 8.27 -7.46 23.71
N ASP A 141 7.51 -6.41 23.43
CA ASP A 141 6.10 -6.30 23.82
C ASP A 141 5.19 -6.89 22.73
N VAL A 142 4.20 -7.67 23.15
CA VAL A 142 3.32 -8.39 22.21
C VAL A 142 2.47 -7.41 21.39
N MET A 143 1.97 -6.33 22.00
CA MET A 143 1.13 -5.37 21.28
C MET A 143 1.97 -4.54 20.31
N GLU A 144 3.17 -4.16 20.71
CA GLU A 144 4.10 -3.46 19.85
C GLU A 144 4.54 -4.32 18.65
N VAL A 145 4.97 -5.56 18.89
CA VAL A 145 5.33 -6.49 17.81
C VAL A 145 4.16 -6.72 16.85
N LEU A 146 2.94 -6.89 17.36
CA LEU A 146 1.76 -7.03 16.50
C LEU A 146 1.49 -5.79 15.66
N LEU A 147 1.66 -4.59 16.23
CA LEU A 147 1.50 -3.33 15.52
C LEU A 147 2.53 -3.21 14.38
N TRP A 148 3.81 -3.45 14.67
CA TRP A 148 4.87 -3.44 13.66
C TRP A 148 4.67 -4.50 12.57
N MET A 149 4.28 -5.71 12.96
CA MET A 149 3.98 -6.78 12.01
C MET A 149 2.79 -6.44 11.10
N SER A 150 1.73 -5.84 11.67
CA SER A 150 0.58 -5.38 10.89
C SER A 150 0.98 -4.30 9.88
N TRP A 151 1.81 -3.35 10.31
CA TRP A 151 2.30 -2.27 9.47
C TRP A 151 3.19 -2.77 8.34
N PHE A 152 4.19 -3.62 8.64
CA PHE A 152 5.06 -4.17 7.61
C PHE A 152 4.34 -5.11 6.65
N THR A 153 3.27 -5.78 7.09
CA THR A 153 2.41 -6.56 6.19
C THR A 153 1.69 -5.64 5.21
N LEU A 154 1.13 -4.53 5.68
CA LEU A 154 0.49 -3.51 4.85
C LEU A 154 1.48 -2.89 3.85
N LEU A 155 2.67 -2.52 4.30
CA LEU A 155 3.72 -2.00 3.41
C LEU A 155 4.20 -3.04 2.40
N GLY A 156 4.33 -4.30 2.83
CA GLY A 156 4.72 -5.40 1.95
C GLY A 156 3.73 -5.58 0.81
N PHE A 157 2.43 -5.47 1.10
CA PHE A 157 1.38 -5.48 0.09
C PHE A 157 1.60 -4.36 -0.93
N PHE A 158 1.67 -3.10 -0.50
CA PHE A 158 1.88 -1.98 -1.41
C PHE A 158 3.18 -2.11 -2.22
N LYS A 159 4.25 -2.65 -1.62
CA LYS A 159 5.53 -2.88 -2.29
C LYS A 159 5.41 -3.91 -3.41
N MET A 160 4.65 -4.98 -3.21
CA MET A 160 4.42 -5.99 -4.25
C MET A 160 3.63 -5.40 -5.43
N PHE A 161 2.58 -4.61 -5.16
CA PHE A 161 1.85 -3.92 -6.22
C PHE A 161 2.73 -2.94 -6.97
N THR A 162 3.56 -2.17 -6.26
CA THR A 162 4.51 -1.22 -6.85
C THR A 162 5.44 -1.91 -7.83
N GLY A 163 6.09 -3.00 -7.42
CA GLY A 163 7.00 -3.74 -8.29
C GLY A 163 6.30 -4.32 -9.52
N LEU A 164 5.06 -4.78 -9.37
CA LEU A 164 4.27 -5.34 -10.46
C LEU A 164 3.83 -4.27 -11.48
N VAL A 165 3.46 -3.06 -11.01
CA VAL A 165 3.16 -1.92 -11.89
C VAL A 165 4.40 -1.53 -12.69
N GLN A 166 5.55 -1.43 -12.02
CA GLN A 166 6.81 -1.07 -12.67
C GLN A 166 7.19 -2.05 -13.77
N ASP A 167 7.15 -3.36 -13.48
CA ASP A 167 7.44 -4.40 -14.46
C ASP A 167 6.49 -4.32 -15.67
N ARG A 168 5.21 -3.99 -15.43
CA ARG A 168 4.21 -3.82 -16.49
C ARG A 168 4.43 -2.56 -17.32
N CYS A 169 4.77 -1.45 -16.67
CA CYS A 169 5.13 -0.21 -17.35
C CYS A 169 6.36 -0.42 -18.25
N GLU A 170 7.42 -1.06 -17.75
CA GLU A 170 8.62 -1.40 -18.52
C GLU A 170 8.34 -2.33 -19.71
N TRP A 171 7.46 -3.31 -19.51
CA TRP A 171 7.02 -4.17 -20.62
C TRP A 171 6.23 -3.38 -21.67
N LEU A 172 5.31 -2.52 -21.25
CA LEU A 172 4.53 -1.66 -22.14
C LEU A 172 5.41 -0.69 -22.93
N THR A 173 6.46 -0.15 -22.33
CA THR A 173 7.39 0.74 -23.04
C THR A 173 8.23 0.02 -24.09
N SER A 174 8.39 -1.31 -23.95
CA SER A 174 9.19 -2.14 -24.85
C SER A 174 8.36 -2.83 -25.94
N ALA A 175 7.02 -2.77 -25.87
CA ALA A 175 6.12 -3.52 -26.75
C ALA A 175 5.55 -2.62 -27.89
N PRO A 176 6.02 -2.76 -29.15
CA PRO A 176 5.65 -1.86 -30.25
C PRO A 176 4.20 -2.00 -30.79
N GLY A 177 3.36 -2.83 -30.16
CA GLY A 177 1.97 -3.09 -30.58
C GLY A 177 0.92 -2.91 -29.48
N ALA A 178 1.27 -2.24 -28.38
CA ALA A 178 0.37 -2.04 -27.25
C ALA A 178 -0.78 -1.08 -27.59
N THR A 179 -2.00 -1.43 -27.20
CA THR A 179 -3.17 -0.56 -27.42
C THR A 179 -3.17 0.60 -26.42
N ARG A 180 -3.67 1.78 -26.83
CA ARG A 180 -3.79 2.97 -25.94
C ARG A 180 -4.53 2.67 -24.64
N VAL A 181 -5.48 1.73 -24.64
CA VAL A 181 -6.23 1.29 -23.46
C VAL A 181 -5.33 0.59 -22.44
N MET A 182 -4.34 -0.19 -22.88
CA MET A 182 -3.38 -0.83 -21.98
C MET A 182 -2.48 0.20 -21.29
N HIS A 183 -2.08 1.25 -22.02
CA HIS A 183 -1.31 2.34 -21.43
C HIS A 183 -2.13 3.14 -20.41
N LEU A 184 -3.39 3.44 -20.72
CA LEU A 184 -4.29 4.13 -19.78
C LEU A 184 -4.53 3.32 -18.50
N ARG A 185 -4.71 1.99 -18.61
CA ARG A 185 -4.87 1.10 -17.44
C ARG A 185 -3.63 1.09 -16.56
N ALA A 186 -2.44 1.00 -17.15
CA ALA A 186 -1.20 1.04 -16.39
C ALA A 186 -0.97 2.41 -15.71
N ALA A 187 -1.22 3.51 -16.41
CA ALA A 187 -1.17 4.85 -15.84
C ALA A 187 -2.15 5.02 -14.67
N ALA A 188 -3.40 4.57 -14.85
CA ALA A 188 -4.42 4.65 -13.81
C ALA A 188 -4.05 3.84 -12.56
N LEU A 189 -3.47 2.64 -12.74
CA LEU A 189 -2.96 1.82 -11.64
C LEU A 189 -1.83 2.53 -10.89
N LEU A 190 -0.89 3.13 -11.61
CA LEU A 190 0.24 3.85 -11.03
C LEU A 190 -0.23 5.06 -10.20
N VAL A 191 -1.17 5.84 -10.72
CA VAL A 191 -1.76 7.00 -10.02
C VAL A 191 -2.56 6.54 -8.79
N MET A 192 -3.36 5.47 -8.91
CA MET A 192 -4.08 4.87 -7.79
C MET A 192 -3.13 4.47 -6.66
N LEU A 193 -2.01 3.82 -7.00
CA LEU A 193 -1.04 3.35 -6.03
C LEU A 193 -0.29 4.51 -5.37
N LEU A 194 0.09 5.54 -6.14
CA LEU A 194 0.68 6.76 -5.60
C LEU A 194 -0.29 7.46 -4.64
N GLY A 195 -1.57 7.55 -5.01
CA GLY A 195 -2.63 8.07 -4.15
C GLY A 195 -2.77 7.27 -2.85
N ALA A 196 -2.73 5.93 -2.93
CA ALA A 196 -2.81 5.06 -1.76
C ALA A 196 -1.62 5.24 -0.81
N VAL A 197 -0.39 5.37 -1.34
CA VAL A 197 0.81 5.66 -0.54
C VAL A 197 0.71 7.03 0.13
N CYS A 198 0.25 8.06 -0.60
CA CYS A 198 0.04 9.40 -0.04
C CYS A 198 -1.00 9.40 1.08
N VAL A 199 -2.13 8.72 0.89
CA VAL A 199 -3.17 8.59 1.93
C VAL A 199 -2.63 7.83 3.14
N CYS A 200 -1.92 6.72 2.92
CA CYS A 200 -1.33 5.94 4.01
C CYS A 200 -0.30 6.76 4.80
N SER A 201 0.52 7.55 4.11
CA SER A 201 1.46 8.50 4.74
C SER A 201 0.74 9.62 5.50
N ALA A 202 -0.31 10.21 4.94
CA ALA A 202 -1.06 11.26 5.62
C ALA A 202 -1.78 10.73 6.86
N VAL A 203 -2.35 9.51 6.80
CA VAL A 203 -3.03 8.87 7.93
C VAL A 203 -2.04 8.50 9.02
N SER A 204 -0.91 7.86 8.67
CA SER A 204 0.11 7.50 9.67
C SER A 204 0.78 8.74 10.27
N GLY A 205 1.19 9.69 9.45
CA GLY A 205 1.76 10.95 9.91
C GLY A 205 0.78 11.81 10.73
N GLY A 206 -0.52 11.79 10.41
CA GLY A 206 -1.52 12.59 11.12
C GLY A 206 -2.06 11.93 12.40
N ALA A 207 -2.46 10.67 12.30
CA ALA A 207 -3.11 9.93 13.39
C ALA A 207 -2.10 9.39 14.41
N LEU A 208 -0.92 8.98 13.95
CA LEU A 208 0.07 8.29 14.78
C LEU A 208 1.08 9.24 15.42
N HIS A 209 1.29 10.43 14.85
CA HIS A 209 2.21 11.45 15.39
C HIS A 209 1.90 11.90 16.82
N ARG A 210 0.64 11.76 17.26
CA ARG A 210 0.26 12.09 18.65
C ARG A 210 0.42 10.93 19.63
N ARG A 211 0.61 9.71 19.15
CA ARG A 211 0.56 8.49 19.98
C ARG A 211 1.90 7.76 20.07
N VAL A 212 2.76 7.94 19.08
CA VAL A 212 3.99 7.19 18.91
C VAL A 212 5.20 8.14 18.97
N GLY A 213 6.33 7.68 19.49
CA GLY A 213 7.56 8.46 19.56
C GLY A 213 8.00 8.95 18.18
N LEU A 214 8.69 10.09 18.13
CA LEU A 214 9.19 10.63 16.85
C LEU A 214 10.10 9.63 16.13
N SER A 215 10.90 8.87 16.86
CA SER A 215 11.79 7.85 16.28
C SER A 215 11.01 6.75 15.55
N ASP A 216 10.00 6.18 16.19
CA ASP A 216 9.20 5.11 15.58
C ASP A 216 8.33 5.65 14.45
N LEU A 217 7.82 6.88 14.57
CA LEU A 217 7.11 7.54 13.48
C LEU A 217 8.02 7.70 12.24
N LEU A 218 9.26 8.11 12.42
CA LEU A 218 10.23 8.25 11.33
C LEU A 218 10.56 6.89 10.70
N LEU A 219 10.72 5.85 11.51
CA LEU A 219 10.90 4.47 11.05
C LEU A 219 9.71 3.98 10.21
N LEU A 220 8.48 4.24 10.67
CA LEU A 220 7.25 3.86 9.97
C LEU A 220 7.07 4.63 8.65
N GLN A 221 7.40 5.92 8.66
CA GLN A 221 7.22 6.82 7.53
C GLN A 221 8.31 6.64 6.45
N PHE A 222 9.51 6.22 6.85
CA PHE A 222 10.66 6.06 5.95
C PHE A 222 10.33 5.17 4.74
N GLU A 223 9.77 3.99 4.98
CA GLU A 223 9.47 3.05 3.88
C GLU A 223 8.36 3.54 2.95
N LEU A 224 7.37 4.26 3.49
CA LEU A 224 6.32 4.89 2.68
C LEU A 224 6.89 5.98 1.79
N VAL A 225 7.79 6.82 2.32
CA VAL A 225 8.42 7.87 1.52
C VAL A 225 9.30 7.24 0.45
N LEU A 226 10.11 6.25 0.80
CA LEU A 226 10.97 5.55 -0.16
C LEU A 226 10.15 4.91 -1.29
N MET A 227 9.05 4.24 -0.94
CA MET A 227 8.12 3.69 -1.94
C MET A 227 7.48 4.78 -2.80
N GLY A 228 7.11 5.91 -2.21
CA GLY A 228 6.58 7.07 -2.94
C GLY A 228 7.59 7.62 -3.96
N VAL A 229 8.87 7.73 -3.59
CA VAL A 229 9.94 8.19 -4.48
C VAL A 229 10.11 7.25 -5.67
N ASP A 230 10.13 5.94 -5.42
CA ASP A 230 10.24 4.93 -6.48
C ASP A 230 9.04 4.98 -7.45
N LEU A 231 7.83 5.18 -6.91
CA LEU A 231 6.61 5.34 -7.71
C LEU A 231 6.64 6.62 -8.55
N VAL A 232 7.06 7.76 -7.97
CA VAL A 232 7.18 9.02 -8.69
C VAL A 232 8.22 8.92 -9.81
N ARG A 233 9.39 8.30 -9.54
CA ARG A 233 10.42 8.05 -10.57
C ARG A 233 9.85 7.25 -11.73
N SER A 234 9.11 6.18 -11.42
CA SER A 234 8.46 5.32 -12.41
C SER A 234 7.38 6.06 -13.20
N ALA A 235 6.61 6.93 -12.53
CA ALA A 235 5.57 7.73 -13.15
C ALA A 235 6.13 8.78 -14.11
N VAL A 236 7.22 9.46 -13.75
CA VAL A 236 7.89 10.41 -14.64
C VAL A 236 8.40 9.69 -15.89
N LYS A 237 9.09 8.55 -15.73
CA LYS A 237 9.56 7.75 -16.86
C LYS A 237 8.42 7.33 -17.80
N TYR A 238 7.33 6.85 -17.20
CA TYR A 238 6.17 6.38 -17.96
C TYR A 238 5.43 7.52 -18.67
N ALA A 239 5.27 8.67 -18.01
CA ALA A 239 4.59 9.84 -18.58
C ALA A 239 5.33 10.39 -19.81
N VAL A 240 6.66 10.47 -19.75
CA VAL A 240 7.47 10.91 -20.91
C VAL A 240 7.32 9.92 -22.07
N HIS A 241 7.39 8.61 -21.81
CA HIS A 241 7.21 7.60 -22.84
C HIS A 241 5.84 7.70 -23.54
N VAL A 242 4.75 7.88 -22.78
CA VAL A 242 3.41 8.06 -23.36
C VAL A 242 3.32 9.36 -24.16
N ALA A 243 3.93 10.44 -23.68
CA ALA A 243 3.97 11.71 -24.40
C ALA A 243 4.73 11.62 -25.74
N ASP A 244 5.71 10.74 -25.85
CA ASP A 244 6.44 10.49 -27.09
C ASP A 244 5.61 9.67 -28.09
N LEU A 245 4.77 8.74 -27.61
CA LEU A 245 3.83 7.99 -28.46
C LEU A 245 2.75 8.88 -29.08
N ASP A 246 2.27 9.89 -28.33
CA ASP A 246 1.22 10.81 -28.79
C ASP A 246 1.74 11.97 -29.66
N SER A 247 3.06 12.10 -29.82
CA SER A 247 3.66 13.14 -30.67
C SER A 247 3.40 12.84 -32.16
N PRO A 248 2.96 13.82 -32.97
CA PRO A 248 2.48 13.61 -34.36
C PRO A 248 3.55 13.03 -35.31
N ASP A 249 4.83 13.13 -34.97
CA ASP A 249 5.94 12.58 -35.75
C ASP A 249 5.96 11.04 -35.76
N SER A 250 5.37 10.37 -34.76
CA SER A 250 5.31 8.90 -34.69
C SER A 250 4.34 8.29 -35.72
N MET A 251 3.32 9.05 -36.14
CA MET A 251 2.37 8.62 -37.19
C MET A 251 2.92 8.80 -38.61
N ALA A 252 3.96 9.61 -38.81
CA ALA A 252 4.61 9.76 -40.12
C ALA A 252 5.59 8.60 -40.43
N GLY A 253 6.11 7.91 -39.41
CA GLY A 253 7.09 6.81 -39.59
C GLY A 253 6.51 5.47 -40.07
N GLY A 254 5.18 5.30 -40.05
CA GLY A 254 4.50 4.09 -40.53
C GLY A 254 4.07 4.14 -42.00
N ALA A 255 4.06 5.32 -42.60
CA ALA A 255 3.70 5.54 -44.01
C ALA A 255 4.97 5.66 -44.88
N GLY A 256 5.89 4.70 -44.74
CA GLY A 256 7.09 4.62 -45.54
C GLY A 256 6.83 4.04 -46.93
N LEU A 257 6.02 4.71 -47.77
CA LEU A 257 6.07 4.61 -49.23
C LEU A 257 5.39 5.85 -49.85
N GLU A 258 5.83 7.06 -49.52
CA GLU A 258 5.76 8.14 -50.51
C GLU A 258 6.91 9.13 -50.30
N SER A 259 7.71 9.17 -51.34
CA SER A 259 8.91 9.95 -51.54
C SER A 259 8.68 11.46 -51.43
N GLU A 260 9.78 12.19 -51.25
CA GLU A 260 9.94 13.48 -51.95
C GLU A 260 9.34 14.74 -51.31
N TRP A 261 9.56 14.98 -50.01
CA TRP A 261 9.60 16.36 -49.50
C TRP A 261 10.90 16.67 -48.75
N ARG A 262 11.85 17.00 -49.62
CA ARG A 262 13.16 17.61 -49.42
C ARG A 262 12.96 19.06 -48.94
N GLY A 263 13.57 19.44 -47.81
CA GLY A 263 14.13 20.79 -47.66
C GLY A 263 13.48 21.81 -46.69
N MET A 264 13.07 21.44 -45.47
CA MET A 264 12.87 22.45 -44.39
C MET A 264 13.74 22.11 -43.16
N PRO A 265 14.41 23.08 -42.52
CA PRO A 265 15.16 22.83 -41.30
C PRO A 265 14.17 22.64 -40.14
N ALA A 266 13.96 21.38 -39.74
CA ALA A 266 13.23 21.04 -38.52
C ALA A 266 14.10 21.33 -37.29
N GLY A 267 14.30 22.61 -36.97
CA GLY A 267 15.10 23.05 -35.81
C GLY A 267 14.38 22.95 -34.46
N GLY A 268 13.10 22.57 -34.44
CA GLY A 268 12.29 22.48 -33.22
C GLY A 268 12.14 21.06 -32.65
N ALA A 269 11.97 20.06 -33.51
CA ALA A 269 11.63 18.69 -33.08
C ALA A 269 12.80 17.98 -32.37
N GLY A 270 14.04 18.20 -32.81
CA GLY A 270 15.22 17.63 -32.15
C GLY A 270 15.46 18.23 -30.76
N LEU A 271 15.24 19.54 -30.61
CA LEU A 271 15.48 20.26 -29.36
C LEU A 271 14.50 19.87 -28.25
N GLU A 272 13.23 19.63 -28.59
CA GLU A 272 12.22 19.14 -27.64
C GLU A 272 12.51 17.70 -27.18
N SER A 273 12.96 16.82 -28.07
CA SER A 273 13.36 15.46 -27.69
C SER A 273 14.63 15.42 -26.83
N GLU A 274 15.61 16.27 -27.13
CA GLU A 274 16.87 16.36 -26.36
C GLU A 274 16.63 16.91 -24.95
N TRP A 275 15.79 17.93 -24.81
CA TRP A 275 15.40 18.47 -23.50
C TRP A 275 14.64 17.44 -22.65
N ARG A 276 13.75 16.66 -23.27
CA ARG A 276 13.01 15.58 -22.58
C ARG A 276 13.93 14.47 -22.09
N GLY A 277 14.87 14.02 -22.93
CA GLY A 277 15.88 13.04 -22.54
C GLY A 277 16.78 13.54 -21.40
N THR A 278 17.23 14.79 -21.50
CA THR A 278 18.04 15.45 -20.46
C THR A 278 17.27 15.58 -19.14
N PHE A 279 16.00 15.97 -19.21
CA PHE A 279 15.12 16.06 -18.04
C PHE A 279 14.93 14.70 -17.34
N LEU A 280 14.72 13.64 -18.12
CA LEU A 280 14.47 12.29 -17.59
C LEU A 280 15.69 11.76 -16.83
N VAL A 281 16.90 11.99 -17.36
CA VAL A 281 18.17 11.65 -16.70
C VAL A 281 18.33 12.43 -15.39
N HIS A 282 18.02 13.72 -15.38
CA HIS A 282 18.09 14.52 -14.15
C HIS A 282 17.04 14.10 -13.12
N ALA A 283 15.82 13.79 -13.54
CA ALA A 283 14.77 13.31 -12.64
C ALA A 283 15.11 11.94 -12.03
N GLU A 284 15.71 11.04 -12.81
CA GLU A 284 16.20 9.75 -12.35
C GLU A 284 17.32 9.91 -11.33
N PHE A 285 18.34 10.72 -11.65
CA PHE A 285 19.45 11.02 -10.76
C PHE A 285 18.98 11.66 -9.44
N VAL A 286 18.07 12.65 -9.51
CA VAL A 286 17.50 13.29 -8.31
C VAL A 286 16.72 12.28 -7.48
N GLY A 287 15.93 11.42 -8.14
CA GLY A 287 15.20 10.36 -7.45
C GLY A 287 16.13 9.37 -6.75
N GLU A 288 17.22 8.95 -7.40
CA GLU A 288 18.23 8.06 -6.80
C GLU A 288 18.98 8.73 -5.65
N ALA A 289 19.43 9.97 -5.85
CA ALA A 289 20.11 10.74 -4.82
C ALA A 289 19.21 10.96 -3.60
N LEU A 290 17.92 11.25 -3.81
CA LEU A 290 16.95 11.43 -2.73
C LEU A 290 16.68 10.12 -2.00
N ALA A 291 16.48 9.01 -2.71
CA ALA A 291 16.33 7.70 -2.10
C ALA A 291 17.56 7.34 -1.24
N LEU A 292 18.77 7.51 -1.78
CA LEU A 292 20.02 7.24 -1.05
C LEU A 292 20.19 8.15 0.16
N THR A 293 19.85 9.44 0.05
CA THR A 293 19.94 10.39 1.16
C THR A 293 18.97 10.02 2.27
N LEU A 294 17.72 9.66 1.92
CA LEU A 294 16.74 9.19 2.89
C LEU A 294 17.20 7.90 3.57
N THR A 295 17.73 6.96 2.80
CA THR A 295 18.26 5.70 3.33
C THR A 295 19.44 5.93 4.26
N LEU A 296 20.37 6.81 3.89
CA LEU A 296 21.48 7.21 4.75
C LEU A 296 20.98 7.85 6.05
N LEU A 297 20.02 8.77 5.95
CA LEU A 297 19.45 9.47 7.10
C LEU A 297 18.71 8.50 8.04
N HIS A 298 18.07 7.47 7.49
CA HIS A 298 17.45 6.39 8.26
C HIS A 298 18.48 5.53 8.99
N TYR A 299 19.57 5.14 8.31
CA TYR A 299 20.65 4.37 8.94
C TYR A 299 21.45 5.17 9.98
N LEU A 300 21.48 6.50 9.89
CA LEU A 300 22.08 7.35 10.91
C LEU A 300 21.17 7.56 12.13
N HIS A 301 19.87 7.34 11.97
CA HIS A 301 18.87 7.54 13.00
C HIS A 301 18.62 6.28 13.86
N ILE A 302 18.70 5.09 13.24
CA ILE A 302 18.68 3.77 13.90
C ILE A 302 20.01 3.50 14.59
#